data_AF-A0AAV4ASA7-F1
#
_entry.id   AF-A0AAV4ASA7-F1
#
_cell.length_a   1.000
_cell.length_b   1.000
_cell.length_c   1.000
_cell.angle_alpha   90.00
_cell.angle_beta   90.00
_cell.angle_gamma   90.00
#
_symmetry.space_group_name_H-M   'P 1'
#
loop_
_entity.id
_entity.type
_entity.pdbx_description
1 polymer ?
#
loop_
_entity_poly.entity_id
_entity_poly.type
_entity_poly.pdbx_seq_one_letter_code
_entity_poly.pdbx_strand_id
1 'polypeptide(L)'
;MPTFANGSLPLELGNRGIKRFQKLETDDERIKEGRQIYDTFIMKELLSQSHTYPKSAVEYVQEALTAAQKTRKLDADIFEPYINEICNSLRGHIFDRYIASEKYTRFCQWKNLELNINLTMNDFSVHRIIGRGGFGEVYGCRKADTGKMYAMKCLDKKRIKMKGGETLALNERIMLSLVSTGVSD
;
A
#
# COMPACT_ATOMS: atom_id res chain seq x y z
N MET A 1 -11.25 -10.94 -22.30
CA MET A 1 -10.39 -11.61 -21.28
C MET A 1 -9.08 -10.84 -21.22
N PRO A 2 -8.47 -10.61 -20.03
CA PRO A 2 -7.22 -9.87 -19.98
C PRO A 2 -6.08 -10.77 -20.49
N THR A 3 -5.56 -10.44 -21.68
CA THR A 3 -4.32 -10.99 -22.20
C THR A 3 -3.16 -10.39 -21.41
N PHE A 4 -2.83 -10.99 -20.27
CA PHE A 4 -1.57 -10.72 -19.60
C PHE A 4 -0.44 -11.23 -20.50
N ALA A 5 0.61 -10.43 -20.69
CA ALA A 5 1.82 -10.89 -21.36
C ALA A 5 2.31 -12.15 -20.63
N ASN A 6 2.66 -13.20 -21.39
CA ASN A 6 2.95 -14.57 -20.93
C ASN A 6 4.04 -14.75 -19.84
N GLY A 7 4.57 -13.68 -19.23
CA GLY A 7 5.56 -13.72 -18.14
C GLY A 7 5.26 -12.86 -16.90
N SER A 8 4.22 -12.02 -16.87
CA SER A 8 3.99 -11.10 -15.72
C SER A 8 3.12 -11.68 -14.60
N LEU A 9 2.27 -12.66 -14.92
CA LEU A 9 1.35 -13.28 -13.95
C LEU A 9 2.05 -14.03 -12.80
N PRO A 10 3.14 -14.79 -13.05
CA PRO A 10 3.89 -15.47 -11.98
C PRO A 10 4.55 -14.48 -11.01
N LEU A 11 5.14 -13.40 -11.54
CA LEU A 11 5.78 -12.34 -10.74
C LEU A 11 4.78 -11.61 -9.83
N GLU A 12 3.59 -11.31 -10.32
CA GLU A 12 2.55 -10.66 -9.51
C GLU A 12 1.98 -11.58 -8.42
N LEU A 13 1.94 -12.90 -8.65
CA LEU A 13 1.51 -13.86 -7.63
C LEU A 13 2.58 -14.03 -6.54
N GLY A 14 3.86 -14.13 -6.93
CA GLY A 14 4.99 -14.17 -6.00
C GLY A 14 5.06 -12.91 -5.12
N ASN A 15 4.97 -11.72 -5.72
CA ASN A 15 5.02 -10.45 -4.98
C ASN A 15 3.82 -10.31 -4.00
N ARG A 16 2.62 -10.77 -4.39
CA ARG A 16 1.47 -10.80 -3.48
C ARG A 16 1.66 -11.75 -2.30
N GLY A 17 2.28 -12.91 -2.52
CA GLY A 17 2.64 -13.84 -1.45
C GLY A 17 3.62 -13.21 -0.46
N ILE A 18 4.68 -12.59 -0.97
CA ILE A 18 5.71 -11.93 -0.14
C ILE A 18 5.13 -10.78 0.67
N LYS A 19 4.28 -9.94 0.07
CA LYS A 19 3.60 -8.84 0.81
C LYS A 19 2.65 -9.32 1.90
N ARG A 20 2.08 -10.53 1.78
CA ARG A 20 1.28 -11.14 2.86
C ARG A 20 2.18 -11.65 3.97
N PHE A 21 3.29 -12.30 3.62
CA PHE A 21 4.28 -12.77 4.56
C PHE A 21 4.84 -11.65 5.44
N GLN A 22 5.14 -10.49 4.86
CA GLN A 22 5.65 -9.32 5.59
C GLN A 22 4.71 -8.82 6.70
N LYS A 23 3.41 -9.07 6.57
CA LYS A 23 2.38 -8.61 7.53
C LYS A 23 2.09 -9.60 8.65
N LEU A 24 2.79 -10.74 8.68
CA LEU A 24 2.58 -11.75 9.73
C LEU A 24 3.23 -11.30 11.03
N GLU A 25 2.49 -11.38 12.13
CA GLU A 25 2.93 -10.91 13.44
C GLU A 25 3.85 -11.93 14.13
N THR A 26 3.65 -13.22 13.87
CA THR A 26 4.36 -14.30 14.58
C THR A 26 5.42 -14.99 13.72
N ASP A 27 6.55 -15.35 14.35
CA ASP A 27 7.63 -16.08 13.69
C ASP A 27 7.19 -17.46 13.20
N ASP A 28 6.32 -18.17 13.94
CA ASP A 28 5.86 -19.50 13.55
C ASP A 28 4.99 -19.46 12.27
N GLU A 29 4.13 -18.44 12.12
CA GLU A 29 3.37 -18.22 10.88
C GLU A 29 4.28 -17.82 9.73
N ARG A 30 5.24 -16.91 9.96
CA ARG A 30 6.25 -16.56 8.94
C ARG A 30 7.00 -17.80 8.48
N ILE A 31 7.48 -18.63 9.39
CA ILE A 31 8.24 -19.83 9.05
C ILE A 31 7.43 -20.79 8.16
N LYS A 32 6.14 -20.95 8.45
CA LYS A 32 5.25 -21.80 7.64
C LYS A 32 5.00 -21.19 6.25
N GLU A 33 4.58 -19.93 6.20
CA GLU A 33 4.26 -19.23 4.94
C GLU A 33 5.51 -19.02 4.08
N GLY A 34 6.65 -18.69 4.68
CA GLY A 34 7.93 -18.52 3.99
C GLY A 34 8.38 -19.80 3.27
N ARG A 35 8.22 -20.97 3.91
CA ARG A 35 8.46 -22.26 3.23
C ARG A 35 7.48 -22.48 2.08
N GLN A 36 6.20 -22.22 2.31
CA GLN A 36 5.18 -22.38 1.27
C GLN A 36 5.45 -21.48 0.06
N ILE A 37 5.88 -20.24 0.29
CA ILE A 37 6.27 -19.30 -0.77
C ILE A 37 7.48 -19.82 -1.54
N TYR A 38 8.51 -20.29 -0.82
CA TYR A 38 9.71 -20.83 -1.43
C TYR A 38 9.40 -22.05 -2.31
N ASP A 39 8.66 -23.03 -1.81
CA ASP A 39 8.35 -24.26 -2.53
C ASP A 39 7.41 -24.02 -3.72
N THR A 40 6.41 -23.15 -3.56
CA THR A 40 5.36 -22.96 -4.57
C THR A 40 5.81 -22.06 -5.71
N PHE A 41 6.60 -21.02 -5.42
CA PHE A 41 6.94 -19.98 -6.39
C PHE A 41 8.42 -20.02 -6.74
N ILE A 42 9.32 -19.90 -5.77
CA ILE A 42 10.76 -19.78 -6.04
C ILE A 42 11.29 -21.07 -6.64
N MET A 43 11.07 -22.21 -5.99
CA MET A 43 11.56 -23.51 -6.46
C MET A 43 10.94 -23.89 -7.81
N LYS A 44 9.64 -23.63 -7.98
CA LYS A 44 8.94 -23.93 -9.24
C LYS A 44 9.45 -23.07 -10.40
N GLU A 45 9.71 -21.78 -10.18
CA GLU A 45 10.25 -20.87 -11.21
C GLU A 45 11.72 -21.19 -11.55
N LEU A 46 12.52 -21.58 -10.57
CA LEU A 46 13.89 -22.06 -10.78
C LEU A 46 13.91 -23.31 -11.68
N LEU A 47 12.96 -24.22 -11.49
CA LEU A 47 12.83 -25.44 -12.30
C LEU A 47 12.28 -25.16 -13.71
N SER A 48 11.40 -24.17 -13.88
CA SER A 48 10.83 -23.83 -15.18
C SER A 48 11.71 -22.93 -16.05
N GLN A 49 12.85 -22.44 -15.53
CA GLN A 49 13.77 -21.50 -16.21
C GLN A 49 13.10 -20.24 -16.78
N SER A 50 11.88 -19.93 -16.34
CA SER A 50 11.11 -18.85 -16.88
C SER A 50 11.74 -17.51 -16.53
N HIS A 51 12.25 -17.34 -15.31
CA HIS A 51 13.00 -16.18 -14.82
C HIS A 51 14.17 -16.65 -13.95
N THR A 52 15.36 -16.08 -14.15
CA THR A 52 16.57 -16.43 -13.38
C THR A 52 16.78 -15.44 -12.23
N TYR A 53 16.42 -15.84 -11.02
CA TYR A 53 16.82 -15.12 -9.81
C TYR A 53 18.33 -15.25 -9.57
N PRO A 54 18.98 -14.25 -8.94
CA PRO A 54 20.39 -14.35 -8.58
C PRO A 54 20.61 -15.52 -7.63
N LYS A 55 21.68 -16.30 -7.84
CA LYS A 55 22.04 -17.43 -6.97
C LYS A 55 22.20 -16.98 -5.51
N SER A 56 22.78 -15.81 -5.29
CA SER A 56 22.93 -15.20 -3.96
C SER A 56 21.59 -14.96 -3.25
N ALA A 57 20.53 -14.60 -3.97
CA ALA A 57 19.20 -14.41 -3.38
C ALA A 57 18.54 -15.75 -3.00
N VAL A 58 18.78 -16.80 -3.80
CA VAL A 58 18.32 -18.17 -3.52
C VAL A 58 19.01 -18.73 -2.28
N GLU A 59 20.34 -18.64 -2.25
CA GLU A 59 21.16 -19.10 -1.14
C GLU A 59 20.78 -18.37 0.16
N TYR A 60 20.66 -17.04 0.13
CA TYR A 60 20.27 -16.24 1.30
C TYR A 60 18.93 -16.67 1.91
N VAL A 61 17.87 -16.83 1.09
CA VAL A 61 16.55 -17.24 1.60
C VAL A 61 16.56 -18.68 2.08
N GLN A 62 17.26 -19.58 1.38
CA GLN A 62 17.36 -20.97 1.77
C GLN A 62 18.09 -21.12 3.12
N GLU A 63 19.17 -20.38 3.33
CA GLU A 63 19.89 -20.33 4.60
C GLU A 63 19.02 -19.77 5.73
N ALA A 64 18.31 -18.66 5.49
CA ALA A 64 17.40 -18.06 6.46
C ALA A 64 16.28 -19.02 6.88
N LEU A 65 15.62 -19.69 5.93
CA LEU A 65 14.56 -20.67 6.20
C LEU A 65 15.08 -21.91 6.95
N THR A 66 16.33 -22.30 6.71
CA THR A 66 16.99 -23.43 7.39
C THR A 66 17.39 -23.04 8.82
N ALA A 67 17.96 -21.85 9.01
CA ALA A 67 18.31 -21.32 10.33
C ALA A 67 17.07 -21.18 11.20
N ALA A 68 15.97 -20.69 10.64
CA ALA A 68 14.70 -20.49 11.34
C ALA A 68 14.10 -21.79 11.91
N GLN A 69 14.42 -22.96 11.35
CA GLN A 69 14.01 -24.25 11.95
C GLN A 69 14.64 -24.47 13.33
N LYS A 70 15.86 -23.95 13.54
CA LYS A 70 16.60 -24.10 14.79
C LYS A 70 16.37 -22.92 15.73
N THR A 71 16.36 -21.71 15.19
CA THR A 71 16.28 -20.46 15.98
C THR A 71 14.85 -20.05 16.31
N ARG A 72 13.83 -20.61 15.62
CA ARG A 72 12.42 -20.22 15.73
C ARG A 72 12.17 -18.72 15.49
N LYS A 73 13.05 -18.10 14.71
CA LYS A 73 12.95 -16.70 14.30
C LYS A 73 13.13 -16.58 12.81
N LEU A 74 12.29 -15.75 12.19
CA LEU A 74 12.39 -15.45 10.78
C LEU A 74 11.99 -14.00 10.53
N ASP A 75 12.91 -13.24 9.94
CA ASP A 75 12.68 -11.84 9.65
C ASP A 75 11.65 -11.66 8.53
N ALA A 76 10.91 -10.55 8.56
CA ALA A 76 9.85 -10.26 7.60
C ALA A 76 10.40 -9.88 6.21
N ASP A 77 11.67 -9.52 6.12
CA ASP A 77 12.35 -9.00 4.93
C ASP A 77 13.24 -10.02 4.23
N ILE A 78 13.22 -11.30 4.61
CA ILE A 78 14.07 -12.33 3.97
C ILE A 78 13.89 -12.38 2.43
N PHE A 79 12.70 -12.04 1.93
CA PHE A 79 12.38 -12.04 0.51
C PHE A 79 12.68 -10.71 -0.18
N GLU A 80 13.23 -9.71 0.51
CA GLU A 80 13.58 -8.41 -0.05
C GLU A 80 14.47 -8.49 -1.29
N PRO A 81 15.47 -9.40 -1.39
CA PRO A 81 16.23 -9.60 -2.63
C PRO A 81 15.34 -10.00 -3.82
N TYR A 82 14.31 -10.82 -3.59
CA TYR A 82 13.36 -11.22 -4.63
C TYR A 82 12.45 -10.06 -5.03
N ILE A 83 11.96 -9.28 -4.06
CA ILE A 83 11.14 -8.10 -4.34
C ILE A 83 11.91 -7.12 -5.22
N ASN A 84 13.19 -6.88 -4.90
CA ASN A 84 14.04 -5.98 -5.67
C ASN A 84 14.22 -6.47 -7.10
N GLU A 85 14.45 -7.76 -7.33
CA GLU A 85 14.61 -8.28 -8.70
C GLU A 85 13.33 -8.36 -9.50
N ILE A 86 12.20 -8.65 -8.86
CA ILE A 86 10.89 -8.53 -9.48
C ILE A 86 10.67 -7.07 -9.88
N CYS A 87 10.94 -6.11 -8.98
CA CYS A 87 10.77 -4.68 -9.28
C CYS A 87 11.69 -4.20 -10.40
N ASN A 88 12.96 -4.61 -10.41
CA ASN A 88 13.92 -4.28 -11.46
C ASN A 88 13.46 -4.83 -12.83
N SER A 89 12.98 -6.07 -12.86
CA SER A 89 12.43 -6.69 -14.08
C SER A 89 11.20 -5.94 -14.60
N LEU A 90 10.35 -5.45 -13.71
CA LEU A 90 9.14 -4.71 -14.07
C LEU A 90 9.45 -3.30 -14.61
N ARG A 91 10.52 -2.62 -14.15
CA ARG A 91 10.81 -1.20 -14.45
C ARG A 91 11.13 -0.89 -15.92
N GLY A 92 11.57 -1.87 -16.72
CA GLY A 92 11.96 -1.66 -18.11
C GLY A 92 10.81 -1.87 -19.10
N HIS A 93 11.05 -2.71 -20.12
CA HIS A 93 10.11 -2.96 -21.21
C HIS A 93 8.70 -3.39 -20.77
N ILE A 94 8.55 -4.02 -19.59
CA ILE A 94 7.24 -4.39 -19.03
C ILE A 94 6.47 -3.14 -18.63
N PHE A 95 7.12 -2.19 -17.94
CA PHE A 95 6.52 -0.91 -17.60
C PHE A 95 6.20 -0.09 -18.86
N ASP A 96 7.06 -0.08 -19.87
CA ASP A 96 6.78 0.62 -21.13
C ASP A 96 5.53 0.07 -21.82
N ARG A 97 5.35 -1.26 -21.82
CA ARG A 97 4.11 -1.88 -22.32
C ARG A 97 2.89 -1.51 -21.47
N TYR A 98 3.05 -1.38 -20.15
CA TYR A 98 1.99 -0.89 -19.28
C TYR A 98 1.59 0.54 -19.66
N ILE A 99 2.57 1.45 -19.82
CA ILE A 99 2.34 2.84 -20.25
C ILE A 99 1.59 2.92 -21.60
N ALA A 100 1.94 2.04 -22.55
CA ALA A 100 1.28 1.98 -23.85
C ALA A 100 -0.12 1.31 -23.83
N SER A 101 -0.53 0.72 -22.70
CA SER A 101 -1.79 -0.04 -22.60
C SER A 101 -2.99 0.81 -22.14
N GLU A 102 -4.20 0.31 -22.40
CA GLU A 102 -5.44 0.90 -21.88
C GLU A 102 -5.50 0.94 -20.34
N LYS A 103 -4.72 0.11 -19.65
CA LYS A 103 -4.63 0.15 -18.18
C LYS A 103 -3.99 1.44 -17.70
N TYR A 104 -2.96 1.92 -18.38
CA TYR A 104 -2.36 3.21 -18.06
C TYR A 104 -3.29 4.36 -18.45
N THR A 105 -4.00 4.28 -19.58
CA THR A 105 -5.06 5.24 -19.90
C THR A 105 -6.10 5.34 -18.79
N ARG A 106 -6.56 4.19 -18.25
CA ARG A 106 -7.47 4.15 -17.11
C ARG A 106 -6.85 4.76 -15.86
N PHE A 107 -5.57 4.52 -15.58
CA PHE A 107 -4.85 5.17 -14.49
C PHE A 107 -4.84 6.70 -14.63
N CYS A 108 -4.56 7.23 -15.82
CA CYS A 108 -4.59 8.66 -16.09
C CYS A 108 -5.98 9.27 -15.86
N GLN A 109 -7.06 8.57 -16.23
CA GLN A 109 -8.42 9.02 -15.97
C GLN A 109 -8.68 9.16 -14.46
N TRP A 110 -8.29 8.17 -13.66
CA TRP A 110 -8.40 8.24 -12.21
C TRP A 110 -7.53 9.34 -11.60
N LYS A 111 -6.30 9.52 -12.10
CA LYS A 111 -5.42 10.60 -11.65
C LYS A 111 -5.96 11.98 -12.00
N ASN A 112 -6.59 12.13 -13.15
CA ASN A 112 -7.24 13.38 -13.51
C ASN A 112 -8.41 13.68 -12.56
N LEU A 113 -9.23 12.68 -12.23
CA LEU A 113 -10.28 12.83 -11.23
C LEU A 113 -9.71 13.26 -9.88
N GLU A 114 -8.65 12.58 -9.40
CA GLU A 114 -7.96 12.87 -8.13
C GLU A 114 -7.43 14.31 -8.05
N LEU A 115 -6.78 14.79 -9.11
CA LEU A 115 -6.21 16.13 -9.16
C LEU A 115 -7.27 17.25 -9.27
N ASN A 116 -8.46 16.92 -9.80
CA ASN A 116 -9.55 17.86 -10.00
C ASN A 116 -10.61 17.82 -8.88
N ILE A 117 -10.32 17.14 -7.76
CA ILE A 117 -11.24 17.10 -6.61
C ILE A 117 -11.33 18.48 -5.97
N ASN A 118 -12.50 19.10 -6.08
CA ASN A 118 -12.87 20.31 -5.36
C ASN A 118 -14.05 20.01 -4.45
N LEU A 119 -13.77 19.70 -3.19
CA LEU A 119 -14.80 19.31 -2.22
C LEU A 119 -15.58 20.53 -1.71
N THR A 120 -16.89 20.34 -1.65
CA THR A 120 -17.87 21.25 -1.05
C THR A 120 -18.68 20.52 0.01
N MET A 121 -19.51 21.25 0.75
CA MET A 121 -20.43 20.62 1.71
C MET A 121 -21.45 19.71 1.05
N ASN A 122 -21.81 19.94 -0.23
CA ASN A 122 -22.81 19.14 -0.95
C ASN A 122 -22.28 17.74 -1.30
N ASP A 123 -20.97 17.54 -1.30
CA ASP A 123 -20.35 16.23 -1.53
C ASP A 123 -20.48 15.30 -0.31
N PHE A 124 -21.06 15.80 0.79
CA PHE A 124 -21.21 15.07 2.04
C PHE A 124 -22.63 15.17 2.58
N SER A 125 -23.20 14.01 2.92
CA SER A 125 -24.37 13.94 3.79
C SER A 125 -23.91 14.10 5.23
N VAL A 126 -24.15 15.28 5.83
CA VAL A 126 -23.78 15.58 7.21
C VAL A 126 -24.82 15.02 8.18
N HIS A 127 -24.37 14.30 9.20
CA HIS A 127 -25.18 13.72 10.27
C HIS A 127 -25.00 14.52 11.58
N ARG A 128 -25.36 13.92 12.72
CA ARG A 128 -25.24 14.55 14.03
C ARG A 128 -23.81 14.93 14.39
N ILE A 129 -23.70 15.94 15.26
CA ILE A 129 -22.46 16.32 15.92
C ILE A 129 -21.98 15.16 16.80
N ILE A 130 -20.70 14.84 16.71
CA ILE A 130 -20.00 13.82 17.49
C ILE A 130 -18.92 14.41 18.41
N GLY A 131 -18.59 15.69 18.27
CA GLY A 131 -17.65 16.38 19.16
C GLY A 131 -17.77 17.90 19.07
N ARG A 132 -17.46 18.60 20.16
CA ARG A 132 -17.44 20.07 20.23
C ARG A 132 -16.11 20.54 20.80
N GLY A 133 -15.58 21.64 20.26
CA GLY A 133 -14.29 22.19 20.66
C GLY A 133 -14.25 23.71 20.70
N GLY A 134 -13.09 24.23 21.10
CA GLY A 134 -12.85 25.67 21.29
C GLY A 134 -12.92 26.51 20.02
N PHE A 135 -12.79 25.90 18.83
CA PHE A 135 -12.79 26.54 17.52
C PHE A 135 -13.90 26.06 16.57
N GLY A 136 -14.72 25.09 16.96
CA GLY A 136 -15.70 24.51 16.05
C GLY A 136 -16.30 23.20 16.57
N GLU A 137 -16.83 22.42 15.64
CA GLU A 137 -17.54 21.17 15.92
C GLU A 137 -17.09 20.07 14.97
N VAL A 138 -17.34 18.83 15.36
CA VAL A 138 -17.06 17.63 14.56
C VAL A 138 -18.38 16.93 14.29
N TYR A 139 -18.66 16.68 13.01
CA TYR A 139 -19.85 16.00 12.54
C TYR A 139 -19.50 14.61 12.05
N GLY A 140 -20.36 13.61 12.28
CA GLY A 140 -20.32 12.41 11.46
C GLY A 140 -20.84 12.75 10.06
N CYS A 141 -20.20 12.29 8.99
CA CYS A 141 -20.70 12.51 7.64
C CYS A 141 -20.45 11.29 6.74
N ARG A 142 -21.18 11.23 5.64
CA ARG A 142 -20.99 10.22 4.59
C ARG A 142 -20.67 10.92 3.28
N LYS A 143 -19.59 10.51 2.61
CA LYS A 143 -19.26 11.03 1.27
C LYS A 143 -20.26 10.50 0.24
N ALA A 144 -20.87 11.37 -0.55
CA ALA A 144 -22.02 11.04 -1.39
C ALA A 144 -21.69 10.02 -2.50
N ASP A 145 -20.51 10.12 -3.11
CA ASP A 145 -20.11 9.29 -4.26
C ASP A 145 -19.65 7.86 -3.88
N THR A 146 -19.02 7.71 -2.72
CA THR A 146 -18.41 6.45 -2.27
C THR A 146 -19.18 5.79 -1.13
N GLY A 147 -20.07 6.53 -0.47
CA GLY A 147 -20.78 6.06 0.72
C GLY A 147 -19.91 5.88 1.96
N LYS A 148 -18.61 6.26 1.91
CA LYS A 148 -17.68 6.09 3.02
C LYS A 148 -17.96 7.08 4.15
N MET A 149 -17.90 6.58 5.38
CA MET A 149 -18.12 7.37 6.60
C MET A 149 -16.84 8.11 7.01
N TYR A 150 -17.00 9.35 7.45
CA TYR A 150 -15.92 10.22 7.91
C TYR A 150 -16.36 11.07 9.10
N ALA A 151 -15.39 11.67 9.79
CA ALA A 151 -15.60 12.77 10.72
C ALA A 151 -15.22 14.09 10.04
N MET A 152 -16.17 15.02 9.94
CA MET A 152 -15.97 16.34 9.37
C MET A 152 -15.76 17.37 10.49
N LYS A 153 -14.51 17.80 10.68
CA LYS A 153 -14.16 18.86 11.61
C LYS A 153 -14.37 20.23 10.96
N CYS A 154 -15.43 20.92 11.36
CA CYS A 154 -15.77 22.25 10.88
C CYS A 154 -15.20 23.29 11.84
N LEU A 155 -14.20 24.06 11.39
CA LEU A 155 -13.61 25.16 12.15
C LEU A 155 -14.24 26.50 11.75
N ASP A 156 -14.68 27.28 12.73
CA ASP A 156 -15.27 28.60 12.51
C ASP A 156 -14.17 29.67 12.36
N LYS A 157 -14.10 30.30 11.18
CA LYS A 157 -13.08 31.31 10.85
C LYS A 157 -13.12 32.53 11.78
N LYS A 158 -14.31 32.95 12.24
CA LYS A 158 -14.45 34.09 13.17
C LYS A 158 -13.88 33.74 14.53
N ARG A 159 -14.17 32.53 15.03
CA ARG A 159 -13.64 32.01 16.30
C ARG A 159 -12.12 31.78 16.25
N ILE A 160 -11.58 31.31 15.13
CA ILE A 160 -10.13 31.21 14.92
C ILE A 160 -9.49 32.58 15.05
N LYS A 161 -9.95 33.56 14.25
CA LYS A 161 -9.38 34.91 14.23
C LYS A 161 -9.45 35.59 15.60
N MET A 162 -10.59 35.48 16.28
CA MET A 162 -10.80 36.08 17.60
C MET A 162 -9.82 35.56 18.66
N LYS A 163 -9.37 34.31 18.53
CA LYS A 163 -8.50 33.65 19.50
C LYS A 163 -7.05 33.52 19.03
N GLY A 164 -6.67 34.10 17.87
CA GLY A 164 -5.34 33.97 17.29
C GLY A 164 -4.94 32.52 16.95
N GLY A 165 -5.91 31.71 16.52
CA GLY A 165 -5.74 30.26 16.31
C GLY A 165 -5.23 29.85 14.93
N GLU A 166 -4.83 30.79 14.07
CA GLU A 166 -4.47 30.54 12.67
C GLU A 166 -3.29 29.57 12.54
N THR A 167 -2.22 29.80 13.31
CA THR A 167 -1.04 28.93 13.33
C THR A 167 -1.39 27.52 13.79
N LEU A 168 -2.28 27.39 14.79
CA LEU A 168 -2.72 26.09 15.28
C LEU A 168 -3.50 25.31 14.20
N ALA A 169 -4.43 25.98 13.50
CA ALA A 169 -5.21 25.35 12.44
C ALA A 169 -4.35 24.93 11.24
N LEU A 170 -3.35 25.75 10.87
CA LEU A 170 -2.40 25.41 9.81
C LEU A 170 -1.47 24.26 10.22
N ASN A 171 -0.96 24.27 11.46
CA ASN A 171 -0.11 23.22 11.98
C ASN A 171 -0.85 21.88 12.04
N GLU A 172 -2.11 21.86 12.48
CA GLU A 172 -2.92 20.63 12.48
C GLU A 172 -3.00 20.03 11.07
N ARG A 173 -3.28 20.84 10.05
CA ARG A 173 -3.31 20.39 8.64
C ARG A 173 -1.97 19.81 8.19
N ILE A 174 -0.85 20.48 8.49
CA ILE A 174 0.49 20.03 8.10
C ILE A 174 0.82 18.72 8.79
N MET A 175 0.63 18.63 10.11
CA MET A 175 0.93 17.42 10.87
C MET A 175 0.11 16.22 10.39
N LEU A 176 -1.19 16.41 10.10
CA LEU A 176 -2.03 15.37 9.53
C LEU A 176 -1.54 14.89 8.15
N SER A 177 -0.99 15.78 7.34
CA SER A 177 -0.42 15.40 6.04
C SER A 177 0.87 14.59 6.16
N LEU A 178 1.67 14.83 7.19
CA LEU A 178 2.94 14.13 7.44
C LEU A 178 2.73 12.73 8.03
N VAL A 179 1.75 12.56 8.91
CA VAL A 179 1.44 11.25 9.51
C VAL A 179 0.57 10.36 8.60
N SER A 180 -0.01 10.93 7.55
CA SER A 180 -0.86 10.21 6.59
C SER A 180 -0.06 9.54 5.46
N THR A 181 1.26 9.40 5.58
CA THR A 181 1.97 8.44 4.73
C THR A 181 1.44 7.06 5.08
N GLY A 182 0.55 6.52 4.23
CA GLY A 182 0.06 5.15 4.31
C GLY A 182 1.16 4.10 4.05
N VAL A 183 2.35 4.31 4.60
CA VAL A 183 3.31 3.25 4.87
C VAL A 183 2.63 2.40 5.93
N SER A 184 2.02 1.33 5.46
CA SER A 184 1.67 0.23 6.34
C SER A 184 3.03 -0.35 6.72
N ASP A 185 3.48 -0.08 7.95
CA ASP A 185 4.40 -1.00 8.61
C ASP A 185 3.81 -2.43 8.56
#